data_AF-A0A5P3IK68-F1
#
_entry.id   AF-A0A5P3IK68-F1
#
_cell.length_a   1.000
_cell.length_b   1.000
_cell.length_c   1.000
_cell.angle_alpha   90.00
_cell.angle_beta   90.00
_cell.angle_gamma   90.00
#
_symmetry.space_group_name_H-M   'P 1'
#
loop_
_entity.id
_entity.type
_entity.pdbx_description
1 polymer ?
#
loop_
_entity_poly.entity_id
_entity_poly.type
_entity_poly.pdbx_seq_one_letter_code
_entity_poly.pdbx_strand_id
1 'polypeptide(L)'
;MTKYFYPNLKDNQKELLNIIDNIIINNTISKEEKKLFVIAKRDIERGRDFDAQISELISSLQYLVHSSPVLYFLEESRKRMLVNPGTGGSPYGWSNFESK
;
A
#
# COMPACT_ATOMS: atom_id res chain seq x y z
N MET A 1 9.31 5.83 24.25
CA MET A 1 9.51 4.94 23.07
C MET A 1 8.23 4.17 22.86
N THR A 2 7.41 4.58 21.89
CA THR A 2 6.19 3.86 21.54
C THR A 2 6.60 2.57 20.85
N LYS A 3 6.38 1.42 21.49
CA LYS A 3 6.58 0.11 20.87
C LYS A 3 5.57 0.01 19.73
N TYR A 4 6.04 0.16 18.50
CA TYR A 4 5.23 -0.15 17.32
C TYR A 4 4.90 -1.64 17.37
N PHE A 5 3.62 -1.96 17.59
CA PHE A 5 3.10 -3.32 17.46
C PHE A 5 3.01 -3.58 15.96
N TYR A 6 4.10 -4.05 15.36
CA TYR A 6 3.98 -4.68 14.06
C TYR A 6 3.23 -5.99 14.30
N PRO A 7 2.05 -6.21 13.71
CA PRO A 7 1.45 -7.55 13.67
C PRO A 7 2.48 -8.52 13.07
N ASN A 8 2.29 -9.83 13.25
CA ASN A 8 3.13 -10.87 12.61
C ASN A 8 3.04 -10.76 11.08
N LEU A 9 3.76 -9.78 10.50
CA LEU A 9 3.78 -9.52 9.08
C LEU A 9 4.59 -10.62 8.41
N LYS A 10 4.06 -11.12 7.29
CA LYS A 10 4.81 -11.96 6.37
C LYS A 10 5.92 -11.13 5.72
N ASP A 11 6.94 -11.80 5.17
CA ASP A 11 8.11 -11.08 4.62
C ASP A 11 7.74 -10.16 3.45
N ASN A 12 6.80 -10.59 2.58
CA ASN A 12 6.25 -9.73 1.52
C ASN A 12 5.54 -8.48 2.05
N GLN A 13 4.87 -8.57 3.21
CA GLN A 13 4.21 -7.42 3.85
C GLN A 13 5.23 -6.49 4.51
N LYS A 14 6.31 -7.03 5.11
CA LYS A 14 7.41 -6.22 5.64
C LYS A 14 8.11 -5.42 4.54
N GLU A 15 8.34 -6.04 3.39
CA GLU A 15 8.93 -5.35 2.23
C GLU A 15 8.04 -4.20 1.75
N LEU A 16 6.73 -4.41 1.62
CA LEU A 16 5.79 -3.35 1.24
C LEU A 16 5.75 -2.23 2.27
N LEU A 17 5.80 -2.56 3.56
CA LEU A 17 5.85 -1.56 4.63
C LEU A 17 7.14 -0.72 4.54
N ASN A 18 8.28 -1.32 4.23
CA ASN A 18 9.52 -0.59 3.99
C ASN A 18 9.42 0.36 2.79
N ILE A 19 8.73 -0.05 1.71
CA ILE A 19 8.48 0.84 0.56
C ILE A 19 7.61 2.03 0.98
N ILE A 20 6.55 1.80 1.78
CA ILE A 20 5.71 2.86 2.34
C ILE A 20 6.54 3.83 3.17
N ASP A 21 7.43 3.35 4.03
CA ASP A 21 8.30 4.17 4.86
C ASP A 21 9.22 5.06 4.03
N ASN A 22 9.85 4.49 3.00
CA ASN A 22 10.69 5.23 2.06
C ASN A 22 9.92 6.30 1.29
N ILE A 23 8.66 6.04 0.93
CA ILE A 23 7.79 7.01 0.26
C ILE A 23 7.43 8.16 1.21
N ILE A 24 7.07 7.87 2.46
CA ILE A 24 6.70 8.90 3.43
C ILE A 24 7.84 9.90 3.68
N ILE A 25 9.09 9.42 3.73
CA ILE A 25 10.25 10.30 3.90
C ILE A 25 10.70 10.98 2.61
N ASN A 26 10.16 10.58 1.45
CA ASN A 26 10.49 11.17 0.17
C ASN A 26 9.87 12.58 0.03
N ASN A 27 10.65 13.52 -0.50
CA ASN A 27 10.24 14.91 -0.71
C ASN A 27 9.67 15.16 -2.11
N THR A 28 9.67 14.17 -3.01
CA THR A 28 9.19 14.30 -4.40
C THR A 28 7.73 13.90 -4.59
N ILE A 29 7.05 13.44 -3.54
CA ILE A 29 5.61 13.13 -3.57
C ILE A 29 4.77 14.35 -3.18
N SER A 30 3.53 14.39 -3.69
CA SER A 30 2.56 15.43 -3.29
C SER A 30 2.15 15.29 -1.83
N LYS A 31 1.59 16.38 -1.27
CA LYS A 31 1.08 16.38 0.11
C LYS A 31 -0.11 15.43 0.25
N GLU A 32 -0.93 15.35 -0.79
CA GLU A 32 -2.10 14.48 -0.89
C GLU A 32 -1.69 13.02 -0.89
N GLU A 33 -0.73 12.61 -1.74
CA GLU A 33 -0.18 11.25 -1.73
C GLU A 33 0.41 10.93 -0.36
N LYS A 34 1.28 11.80 0.18
CA LYS A 34 1.94 11.59 1.47
C LYS A 34 0.94 11.36 2.60
N LYS A 35 -0.16 12.11 2.62
CA LYS A 35 -1.23 11.96 3.61
C LYS A 35 -1.85 10.55 3.56
N LEU A 36 -2.09 10.01 2.37
CA LEU A 36 -2.65 8.66 2.21
C LEU A 36 -1.69 7.59 2.76
N PHE A 37 -0.40 7.66 2.42
CA PHE A 37 0.61 6.72 2.94
C PHE A 37 0.72 6.79 4.47
N VAL A 38 0.69 8.00 5.05
CA VAL A 38 0.74 8.18 6.51
C VAL A 38 -0.49 7.58 7.20
N ILE A 39 -1.68 7.73 6.62
CA ILE A 39 -2.92 7.14 7.15
C ILE A 39 -2.82 5.61 7.13
N ALA A 40 -2.45 5.02 5.99
CA ALA A 40 -2.32 3.58 5.84
C ALA A 40 -1.30 3.00 6.83
N LYS A 41 -0.11 3.62 6.95
CA LYS A 41 0.92 3.23 7.92
C LYS A 41 0.38 3.25 9.36
N ARG A 42 -0.24 4.37 9.76
CA ARG A 42 -0.79 4.53 11.11
C ARG A 42 -1.81 3.45 11.42
N ASP A 43 -2.66 3.11 10.46
CA ASP A 43 -3.74 2.15 10.68
C ASP A 43 -3.22 0.71 10.71
N ILE A 44 -2.19 0.37 9.92
CA ILE A 44 -1.40 -0.87 10.06
C ILE A 44 -0.75 -0.97 11.44
N GLU A 45 -0.10 0.10 11.91
CA GLU A 45 0.55 0.16 13.23
C GLU A 45 -0.45 0.04 14.40
N ARG A 46 -1.72 0.36 14.15
CA ARG A 46 -2.83 0.15 15.10
C ARG A 46 -3.39 -1.27 15.07
N GLY A 47 -2.81 -2.16 14.27
CA GLY A 47 -3.22 -3.55 14.15
C GLY A 47 -4.40 -3.80 13.21
N ARG A 48 -4.71 -2.87 12.30
CA ARG A 48 -5.66 -3.16 11.22
C ARG A 48 -5.04 -4.15 10.22
N ASP A 49 -5.90 -4.90 9.55
CA ASP A 49 -5.49 -5.90 8.55
C ASP A 49 -4.65 -5.26 7.45
N PHE A 50 -3.44 -5.80 7.24
CA PHE A 50 -2.46 -5.21 6.34
C PHE A 50 -2.97 -5.16 4.90
N ASP A 51 -3.48 -6.28 4.39
CA ASP A 51 -3.89 -6.41 2.99
C ASP A 51 -5.10 -5.53 2.68
N ALA A 52 -6.03 -5.38 3.64
CA ALA A 52 -7.13 -4.43 3.55
C ALA A 52 -6.64 -2.97 3.50
N GLN A 53 -5.67 -2.59 4.34
CA GLN A 53 -5.12 -1.22 4.34
C GLN A 53 -4.32 -0.89 3.07
N ILE A 54 -3.60 -1.87 2.51
CA ILE A 54 -2.96 -1.69 1.19
C ILE A 54 -4.01 -1.52 0.09
N SER A 55 -5.10 -2.29 0.13
CA SER A 55 -6.17 -2.18 -0.87
C SER A 55 -6.86 -0.81 -0.82
N GLU A 56 -7.14 -0.30 0.39
CA GLU A 56 -7.71 1.02 0.62
C GLU A 56 -6.77 2.15 0.17
N LEU A 57 -5.48 2.02 0.46
CA LEU A 57 -4.45 2.96 -0.02
C LEU A 57 -4.40 3.00 -1.54
N ILE A 58 -4.33 1.84 -2.20
CA ILE A 58 -4.34 1.74 -3.66
C ILE A 58 -5.59 2.39 -4.26
N SER A 59 -6.77 2.09 -3.71
CA SER A 59 -8.04 2.69 -4.18
C SER A 59 -8.03 4.21 -4.01
N SER A 60 -7.52 4.72 -2.89
CA SER A 60 -7.41 6.16 -2.64
C SER A 60 -6.46 6.86 -3.60
N LEU A 61 -5.37 6.19 -4.00
CA LEU A 61 -4.39 6.73 -4.95
C LEU A 61 -4.94 6.82 -6.38
N GLN A 62 -5.92 6.01 -6.78
CA GLN A 62 -6.48 6.01 -8.15
C GLN A 62 -7.02 7.37 -8.60
N TYR A 63 -7.39 8.24 -7.65
CA TYR A 63 -7.96 9.56 -7.93
C TYR A 63 -6.92 10.69 -7.99
N LEU A 64 -5.63 10.37 -7.87
CA LEU A 64 -4.53 11.33 -7.88
C LEU A 64 -3.65 11.15 -9.12
N VAL A 65 -2.97 12.23 -9.53
CA VAL A 65 -1.83 12.13 -10.44
C VAL A 65 -0.66 11.54 -9.67
N HIS A 66 -0.07 10.46 -10.19
CA HIS A 66 0.95 9.70 -9.46
C HIS A 66 2.35 10.24 -9.70
N SER A 67 3.04 10.50 -8.60
CA SER A 67 4.49 10.68 -8.58
C SER A 67 5.22 9.37 -8.86
N SER A 68 6.47 9.46 -9.34
CA SER A 68 7.29 8.27 -9.65
C SER A 68 7.42 7.28 -8.47
N PRO A 69 7.62 7.71 -7.21
CA PRO A 69 7.64 6.80 -6.07
C PRO A 69 6.32 6.05 -5.86
N VAL A 70 5.18 6.69 -6.16
CA VAL A 70 3.86 6.06 -6.05
C VAL A 70 3.64 5.02 -7.14
N LEU A 71 4.07 5.31 -8.37
CA LEU A 71 4.05 4.32 -9.45
C LEU A 71 4.87 3.07 -9.09
N TYR A 72 6.05 3.26 -8.51
CA TYR A 72 6.89 2.15 -8.02
C TYR A 72 6.16 1.33 -6.95
N PHE A 73 5.51 1.99 -5.97
CA PHE A 73 4.71 1.29 -4.97
C PHE A 73 3.57 0.48 -5.57
N LEU A 74 2.84 1.01 -6.56
CA LEU A 74 1.75 0.29 -7.22
C LEU A 74 2.26 -0.97 -7.92
N GLU A 75 3.41 -0.89 -8.60
CA GLU A 75 4.04 -2.04 -9.25
C GLU A 75 4.47 -3.11 -8.23
N GLU A 76 5.17 -2.70 -7.17
CA GLU A 76 5.67 -3.62 -6.15
C GLU A 76 4.54 -4.25 -5.33
N SER A 77 3.43 -3.53 -5.13
CA SER A 77 2.20 -4.03 -4.49
C SER A 77 1.54 -5.11 -5.33
N ARG A 78 1.40 -4.90 -6.65
CA ARG A 78 0.84 -5.91 -7.55
C ARG A 78 1.64 -7.21 -7.50
N LYS A 79 2.97 -7.14 -7.57
CA LYS A 79 3.85 -8.32 -7.53
C LYS A 79 3.65 -9.14 -6.24
N ARG A 80 3.46 -8.48 -5.10
CA ARG A 80 3.45 -9.12 -3.78
C ARG A 80 2.07 -9.54 -3.29
N MET A 81 1.01 -8.87 -3.72
CA MET A 81 -0.37 -9.24 -3.40
C MET A 81 -0.87 -10.43 -4.24
N LEU A 82 -0.40 -10.58 -5.49
CA LEU A 82 -0.69 -11.74 -6.34
C LEU A 82 -0.15 -13.08 -5.79
N VAL A 83 0.78 -13.03 -4.83
CA VAL A 83 1.45 -14.22 -4.25
C VAL A 83 0.66 -14.82 -3.07
N ASN A 84 -0.49 -14.27 -2.68
CA ASN A 84 -1.40 -14.92 -1.72
C ASN A 84 -2.44 -15.79 -2.48
N PRO A 85 -2.31 -17.14 -2.51
CA PRO A 85 -3.24 -18.02 -3.25
C PRO A 85 -4.62 -18.17 -2.57
N GLY A 86 -4.93 -17.35 -1.55
CA GLY A 86 -6.18 -17.38 -0.79
C GLY A 86 -7.20 -16.31 -1.19
N THR A 87 -6.83 -15.30 -1.98
CA THR A 87 -7.80 -14.37 -2.57
C THR A 87 -8.29 -14.94 -3.89
N GLY A 88 -8.98 -16.09 -3.83
CA GLY A 88 -9.81 -16.55 -4.92
C GLY A 88 -10.83 -15.46 -5.23
N GLY A 89 -10.63 -14.78 -6.36
CA GLY A 89 -11.59 -13.87 -6.98
C GLY A 89 -12.33 -12.95 -6.01
N SER A 90 -11.64 -12.02 -5.35
CA SER A 90 -12.36 -10.83 -4.87
C SER A 90 -12.70 -9.97 -6.10
N PRO A 91 -13.97 -9.60 -6.34
CA PRO A 91 -14.38 -8.83 -7.52
C PRO A 91 -13.79 -7.41 -7.58
N TYR A 92 -13.01 -7.03 -6.56
CA TYR A 92 -12.25 -5.77 -6.51
C TYR A 92 -10.81 -5.93 -7.01
N GLY A 93 -10.42 -7.12 -7.50
CA GLY A 93 -9.16 -7.36 -8.18
C GLY A 93 -9.15 -6.73 -9.56
N TRP A 94 -8.77 -5.44 -9.63
CA TRP A 94 -8.10 -4.78 -10.78
C TRP A 94 -8.58 -5.10 -12.21
N SER A 95 -9.85 -5.44 -12.45
CA SER A 95 -10.33 -5.71 -13.81
C SER A 95 -10.58 -4.46 -14.67
N ASN A 96 -10.26 -3.25 -14.20
CA ASN A 96 -10.57 -1.99 -14.91
C ASN A 96 -9.37 -1.07 -15.16
N PHE A 97 -8.13 -1.50 -14.96
CA PHE A 97 -6.97 -0.62 -15.25
C PHE A 97 -6.38 -0.82 -16.65
N GLU A 98 -6.84 -1.82 -17.41
CA GLU A 98 -6.51 -2.02 -18.82
C GLU A 98 -7.79 -2.02 -19.65
N SER A 99 -8.35 -0.82 -19.88
CA SER A 99 -9.23 -0.56 -21.03
C SER A 99 -9.33 0.95 -21.26
N LYS A 100 -8.33 1.50 -21.96
CA LYS A 100 -8.49 2.62 -22.87
C LYS A 100 -7.69 2.35 -24.12
#